data_AF-A0A9E3ZER8-F1
#
_entry.id   AF-A0A9E3ZER8-F1
#
_cell.length_a   1.000
_cell.length_b   1.000
_cell.length_c   1.000
_cell.angle_alpha   90.00
_cell.angle_beta   90.00
_cell.angle_gamma   90.00
#
_symmetry.space_group_name_H-M   'P 1'
#
loop_
_entity.id
_entity.type
_entity.pdbx_description
1 polymer ?
#
loop_
_entity_poly.entity_id
_entity_poly.type
_entity_poly.pdbx_seq_one_letter_code
_entity_poly.pdbx_strand_id
1 'polypeptide(L)'
;GYRQLNAERWIASYLYVLDFASDEDRERVFGKTLKITLEKERGKGVSERFRVKQVQTEDGRSLSRSVVRLRLNTLSNYGVSGGTYWLDSGSVFEG
;
A
#
# COMPACT_ATOMS: atom_id res chain seq x y z
N GLY A 1 36.72 15.54 -5.42
CA GLY A 1 35.56 16.44 -5.54
C GLY A 1 34.42 15.69 -6.16
N TYR A 2 33.27 15.67 -5.50
CA TYR A 2 32.05 15.03 -5.98
C TYR A 2 31.12 16.12 -6.53
N ARG A 3 30.61 15.94 -7.76
CA ARG A 3 29.51 16.76 -8.27
C ARG A 3 28.22 16.17 -7.72
N GLN A 4 27.56 16.88 -6.80
CA GLN A 4 26.19 16.57 -6.44
C GLN A 4 25.32 16.70 -7.71
N LEU A 5 24.70 15.61 -8.13
CA LEU A 5 23.69 15.65 -9.18
C LEU A 5 22.54 16.52 -8.68
N ASN A 6 22.18 17.55 -9.45
CA ASN A 6 21.06 18.44 -9.17
C ASN A 6 19.74 17.71 -9.46
N ALA A 7 19.45 16.67 -8.68
CA ALA A 7 18.14 16.05 -8.64
C ALA A 7 17.49 16.52 -7.33
N GLU A 8 16.63 17.53 -7.41
CA GLU A 8 15.67 17.86 -6.37
C GLU A 8 14.82 16.62 -6.10
N ARG A 9 15.26 15.81 -5.14
CA ARG A 9 14.48 14.79 -4.42
C ARG A 9 13.47 14.03 -5.28
N TRP A 10 13.81 12.80 -5.69
CA TRP A 10 12.79 11.85 -6.11
C TRP A 10 11.78 11.75 -4.97
N ILE A 11 10.59 12.33 -5.14
CA ILE A 11 9.52 12.18 -4.17
C ILE A 11 9.15 10.70 -4.20
N ALA A 12 9.53 9.96 -3.16
CA ALA A 12 9.12 8.56 -3.05
C ALA A 12 7.59 8.53 -3.15
N SER A 13 7.07 7.80 -4.13
CA SER A 13 5.63 7.58 -4.23
C SER A 13 5.15 6.91 -2.96
N TYR A 14 3.98 7.31 -2.46
CA TYR A 14 3.40 6.74 -1.25
C TYR A 14 3.19 5.22 -1.42
N LEU A 15 3.80 4.42 -0.54
CA LEU A 15 3.61 2.97 -0.52
C LEU A 15 2.36 2.64 0.30
N TYR A 16 1.46 1.83 -0.25
CA TYR A 16 0.26 1.36 0.44
C TYR A 16 0.30 -0.15 0.66
N VAL A 17 -0.26 -0.59 1.78
CA VAL A 17 -0.56 -2.00 2.07
C VAL A 17 -2.07 -2.20 1.92
N LEU A 18 -2.45 -3.15 1.08
CA LEU A 18 -3.83 -3.60 0.91
C LEU A 18 -3.96 -5.00 1.51
N ASP A 19 -4.91 -5.18 2.42
CA ASP A 19 -5.12 -6.43 3.14
C ASP A 19 -6.62 -6.69 3.37
N PHE A 20 -6.99 -7.89 3.76
CA PHE A 20 -8.35 -8.17 4.24
C PHE A 20 -8.60 -7.48 5.58
N ALA A 21 -9.85 -7.12 5.84
CA ALA A 21 -10.21 -6.45 7.09
C ALA A 21 -10.25 -7.40 8.30
N SER A 22 -10.49 -8.69 8.05
CA SER A 22 -10.57 -9.76 9.03
C SER A 22 -10.33 -11.13 8.36
N ASP A 23 -10.08 -12.16 9.16
CA ASP A 23 -10.01 -13.55 8.66
C ASP A 23 -11.37 -14.02 8.10
N GLU A 24 -12.47 -13.60 8.71
CA GLU A 24 -13.83 -13.88 8.20
C GLU A 24 -14.04 -13.30 6.79
N ASP A 25 -13.58 -12.07 6.55
CA ASP A 25 -13.65 -11.43 5.24
C ASP A 25 -12.77 -12.16 4.21
N ARG A 26 -11.60 -12.64 4.63
CA ARG A 26 -10.70 -13.45 3.80
C ARG A 26 -11.35 -14.78 3.41
N GLU A 27 -11.95 -15.48 4.37
CA GLU A 27 -12.65 -16.75 4.12
C GLU A 27 -13.84 -16.56 3.18
N ARG A 28 -14.63 -15.50 3.39
CA ARG A 28 -15.81 -15.18 2.56
C ARG A 28 -15.50 -15.00 1.07
N VAL A 29 -14.29 -14.52 0.77
CA VAL A 29 -13.83 -14.27 -0.61
C VAL A 29 -12.78 -15.27 -1.07
N PHE A 30 -12.53 -16.32 -0.28
CA PHE A 30 -11.59 -17.37 -0.64
C PHE A 30 -11.93 -17.97 -2.02
N GLY A 31 -10.90 -18.17 -2.85
CA GLY A 31 -11.04 -18.67 -4.21
C GLY A 31 -11.61 -17.67 -5.23
N LYS A 32 -11.88 -16.42 -4.84
CA LYS A 32 -12.37 -15.37 -5.76
C LYS A 32 -11.28 -14.36 -6.07
N THR A 33 -11.21 -13.94 -7.33
CA THR A 33 -10.41 -12.78 -7.74
C THR A 33 -11.19 -11.50 -7.46
N LEU A 34 -10.54 -10.53 -6.78
CA LEU A 34 -11.14 -9.24 -6.46
C LEU A 34 -10.59 -8.14 -7.39
N LYS A 35 -11.50 -7.39 -8.00
CA LYS A 35 -11.22 -6.13 -8.69
C LYS A 35 -11.48 -4.97 -7.73
N ILE A 36 -10.42 -4.22 -7.40
CA ILE A 36 -10.48 -3.14 -6.42
C ILE A 36 -10.18 -1.82 -7.13
N THR A 37 -11.13 -0.88 -7.06
CA THR A 37 -10.98 0.47 -7.61
C THR A 37 -10.62 1.41 -6.48
N LEU A 38 -9.53 2.16 -6.64
CA LEU A 38 -9.12 3.22 -5.72
C LEU A 38 -9.54 4.59 -6.25
N GLU A 39 -9.81 5.51 -5.34
CA GLU A 39 -10.00 6.92 -5.67
C GLU A 39 -9.11 7.82 -4.83
N LYS A 40 -8.57 8.86 -5.47
CA LYS A 40 -7.79 9.88 -4.80
C LYS A 40 -8.70 10.69 -3.88
N GLU A 41 -8.33 10.77 -2.61
CA GLU A 41 -8.98 11.65 -1.65
C GLU A 41 -8.64 13.10 -1.99
N ARG A 42 -9.68 13.94 -2.10
CA ARG A 42 -9.51 15.37 -2.33
C ARG A 42 -9.22 16.07 -1.00
N GLY A 43 -7.94 16.24 -0.67
CA GLY A 43 -7.47 17.02 0.49
C GLY A 43 -6.83 18.36 0.09
N LYS A 44 -6.81 19.34 1.01
CA LYS A 44 -6.18 20.67 0.81
C LYS A 44 -4.65 20.66 1.00
N GLY A 45 -3.94 19.62 0.54
CA GLY A 45 -2.48 19.52 0.74
C GLY A 45 -1.76 18.51 -0.16
N VAL A 46 -0.43 18.48 -0.07
CA VAL A 46 0.52 17.71 -0.92
C VAL A 46 0.48 16.18 -0.68
N SER A 47 -0.36 15.69 0.24
CA SER A 47 -0.48 14.26 0.51
C SER A 47 -1.54 13.62 -0.39
N GLU A 48 -1.08 12.95 -1.45
CA GLU A 48 -1.93 12.12 -2.30
C GLU A 48 -2.36 10.88 -1.53
N ARG A 49 -3.56 10.93 -0.94
CA ARG A 49 -4.20 9.80 -0.27
C ARG A 49 -5.15 9.07 -1.21
N PHE A 50 -5.18 7.75 -1.12
CA PHE A 50 -6.16 6.92 -1.81
C PHE A 50 -7.10 6.27 -0.81
N ARG A 51 -8.35 6.07 -1.22
CA ARG A 51 -9.33 5.24 -0.52
C ARG A 51 -9.94 4.21 -1.46
N VAL A 52 -10.45 3.13 -0.88
CA VAL A 52 -11.17 2.10 -1.64
C VAL A 52 -12.51 2.67 -2.11
N LYS A 53 -12.65 2.84 -3.42
CA LYS A 53 -13.90 3.29 -4.06
C LYS A 53 -14.88 2.13 -4.24
N GLN A 54 -14.36 0.98 -4.69
CA GLN A 54 -15.19 -0.18 -5.00
C GLN A 54 -14.40 -1.48 -4.88
N VAL A 55 -15.10 -2.53 -4.47
CA VAL A 55 -14.61 -3.92 -4.49
C VAL A 55 -15.63 -4.74 -5.25
N GLN A 56 -15.19 -5.47 -6.25
CA GLN A 56 -16.01 -6.40 -7.01
C GLN A 56 -15.27 -7.73 -7.15
N THR A 57 -16.00 -8.83 -7.30
CA THR A 57 -15.44 -10.08 -7.80
C THR A 57 -15.29 -10.01 -9.32
N GLU A 58 -14.48 -10.89 -9.90
CA GLU A 58 -14.23 -10.93 -11.36
C GLU A 58 -15.51 -11.10 -12.21
N ASP A 59 -16.52 -11.79 -11.67
CA ASP A 59 -17.86 -11.93 -12.27
C ASP A 59 -18.72 -10.64 -12.18
N GLY A 60 -18.17 -9.55 -11.64
CA GLY A 60 -18.82 -8.24 -11.56
C GLY A 60 -19.72 -8.04 -10.32
N ARG A 61 -19.80 -9.02 -9.41
CA ARG A 61 -20.58 -8.86 -8.19
C ARG A 61 -19.90 -7.89 -7.22
N SER A 62 -20.60 -6.83 -6.85
CA SER A 62 -20.10 -5.85 -5.88
C SER A 62 -20.09 -6.41 -4.45
N LEU A 63 -19.00 -6.16 -3.74
CA LEU A 63 -18.82 -6.48 -2.32
C LEU A 63 -18.79 -5.21 -1.47
N SER A 64 -18.95 -5.36 -0.15
CA SER A 64 -18.69 -4.24 0.76
C SER A 64 -17.24 -3.79 0.62
N ARG A 65 -17.02 -2.47 0.62
CA ARG A 65 -15.67 -1.88 0.61
C ARG A 65 -14.89 -2.24 1.88
N SER A 66 -15.58 -2.57 2.96
CA SER A 66 -14.99 -2.94 4.25
C SER A 66 -14.33 -4.32 4.24
N VAL A 67 -14.50 -5.14 3.20
CA VAL A 67 -13.85 -6.46 3.08
C VAL A 67 -12.32 -6.33 3.03
N VAL A 68 -11.82 -5.20 2.54
CA VAL A 68 -10.40 -4.89 2.46
C VAL A 68 -10.07 -3.58 3.16
N ARG A 69 -8.83 -3.43 3.60
CA ARG A 69 -8.28 -2.22 4.21
C ARG A 69 -7.05 -1.77 3.45
N LEU A 70 -7.01 -0.48 3.11
CA LEU A 70 -5.85 0.17 2.51
C LEU A 70 -5.18 1.03 3.59
N ARG A 71 -3.90 0.77 3.88
CA ARG A 71 -3.10 1.49 4.88
C ARG A 71 -1.89 2.12 4.21
N LEU A 72 -1.62 3.39 4.52
CA LEU A 72 -0.37 4.04 4.09
C LEU A 72 0.78 3.44 4.90
N ASN A 73 1.80 2.92 4.21
CA ASN A 73 3.00 2.42 4.85
C ASN A 73 3.92 3.58 5.21
N THR A 74 3.72 4.16 6.38
CA THR A 74 4.66 5.12 6.96
C THR A 74 5.62 4.37 7.87
N LEU A 75 6.93 4.56 7.69
CA LEU A 75 7.99 3.97 8.54
C LEU A 75 7.71 4.13 10.06
N SER A 76 6.97 5.16 10.46
CA SER A 76 6.60 5.46 11.84
C SER A 76 5.57 4.51 12.48
N ASN A 77 4.78 3.76 11.69
CA ASN A 77 3.66 2.94 12.17
C ASN A 77 3.94 1.42 12.13
N TYR A 78 5.09 0.98 11.62
CA TYR A 78 5.55 -0.41 11.70
C TYR A 78 6.58 -0.56 12.84
N GLY A 79 6.20 -0.12 14.03
CA GLY A 79 6.82 -0.57 15.27
C GLY A 79 6.14 -1.87 15.71
N VAL A 80 6.92 -2.95 15.70
CA VAL A 80 6.62 -4.28 16.29
C VAL A 80 5.86 -5.27 15.39
N SER A 81 6.59 -6.33 15.05
CA SER A 81 6.18 -7.60 14.41
C SER A 81 6.20 -7.67 12.87
N GLY A 82 7.40 -7.82 12.32
CA GLY A 82 7.65 -8.97 11.42
C GLY A 82 7.53 -8.76 9.90
N GLY A 83 7.64 -7.54 9.38
CA GLY A 83 7.62 -7.28 7.93
C GLY A 83 8.85 -6.55 7.43
N THR A 84 9.97 -7.26 7.31
CA THR A 84 11.21 -6.75 6.68
C THR A 84 10.95 -6.56 5.18
N TYR A 85 10.60 -5.35 4.74
CA TYR A 85 10.58 -5.02 3.32
C TYR A 85 11.89 -4.34 2.95
N TRP A 86 12.57 -4.94 1.97
CA TRP A 86 13.89 -4.56 1.50
C TRP A 86 13.79 -3.27 0.70
N LEU A 87 14.35 -2.19 1.23
CA LEU A 87 14.55 -0.91 0.54
C LEU A 87 15.98 -0.42 0.82
N ASP A 88 16.97 -1.22 0.43
CA ASP A 88 18.24 -0.76 -0.15
C ASP A 88 19.11 -2.00 -0.44
N SER A 89 19.36 -2.28 -1.71
CA SER A 89 20.48 -3.11 -2.14
C SER A 89 21.72 -2.22 -2.17
N GLY A 90 22.43 -2.11 -1.04
CA GLY A 90 23.55 -1.18 -0.89
C GLY A 90 24.67 -1.69 0.00
N SER A 91 25.37 -2.73 -0.46
CA SER A 91 26.72 -3.15 -0.03
C SER A 91 26.85 -4.18 1.10
N VAL A 92 27.94 -4.93 0.98
CA VAL A 92 28.14 -6.34 1.33
C VAL A 92 28.65 -6.50 2.76
N PHE A 93 28.31 -7.63 3.36
CA PHE A 93 28.94 -8.19 4.55
C PHE A 93 30.46 -8.34 4.36
N GLU A 94 31.25 -7.78 5.27
CA GLU A 94 32.53 -8.32 5.75
C GLU A 94 32.47 -8.09 7.27
N GLY A 95 32.47 -9.13 8.12
CA GLY A 95 33.54 -10.09 8.29
C GLY A 95 34.20 -9.79 9.62
#